data_AF-A0A2A7B011-F1
#
_entry.id   AF-A0A2A7B011-F1
#
_cell.length_a   1.000
_cell.length_b   1.000
_cell.length_c   1.000
_cell.angle_alpha   90.00
_cell.angle_beta   90.00
_cell.angle_gamma   90.00
#
_symmetry.space_group_name_H-M   'P 1'
#
loop_
_entity.id
_entity.type
_entity.pdbx_description
1 polymer ?
#
loop_
_entity_poly.entity_id
_entity_poly.type
_entity_poly.pdbx_seq_one_letter_code
_entity_poly.pdbx_strand_id
1 'polypeptide(L)'
;MFNDAVNSSYDQAVLAVSDVGLNKALQEAVNEIDQHLEWLMEPERIADFRTRKYAEEQILCLRKNIIGAIKNLLSRGTQFFYIPEVKKAAMEQIKEDSRPSVLQKLQQRQEEIAQREQTCTKPKKHSHGIEL
;
A
#
# COMPACT_ATOMS: atom_id res chain seq x y z
N MET A 1 -10.26 -17.87 13.16
CA MET A 1 -8.95 -17.27 13.45
C MET A 1 -8.10 -17.03 12.19
N PHE A 2 -7.70 -18.05 11.41
CA PHE A 2 -6.84 -17.82 10.22
C PHE A 2 -7.55 -17.03 9.10
N ASN A 3 -8.76 -17.43 8.69
CA ASN A 3 -9.52 -16.71 7.66
C ASN A 3 -9.85 -15.27 8.07
N ASP A 4 -10.07 -15.03 9.36
CA ASP A 4 -10.34 -13.69 9.90
C ASP A 4 -9.09 -12.79 9.79
N ALA A 5 -7.91 -13.35 10.06
CA ALA A 5 -6.63 -12.64 9.91
C ALA A 5 -6.33 -12.30 8.45
N VAL A 6 -6.60 -13.23 7.52
CA VAL A 6 -6.42 -12.99 6.07
C VAL A 6 -7.39 -11.91 5.57
N ASN A 7 -8.67 -11.98 5.96
CA ASN A 7 -9.65 -10.96 5.63
C ASN A 7 -9.24 -9.58 6.16
N SER A 8 -8.80 -9.51 7.41
CA SER A 8 -8.32 -8.26 8.03
C SER A 8 -7.10 -7.69 7.30
N SER A 9 -6.16 -8.55 6.89
CA SER A 9 -4.97 -8.13 6.15
C SER A 9 -5.31 -7.57 4.76
N TYR A 10 -6.28 -8.20 4.06
CA TYR A 10 -6.79 -7.68 2.79
C TYR A 10 -7.45 -6.30 2.97
N ASP A 11 -8.30 -6.15 3.99
CA ASP A 11 -8.98 -4.89 4.26
C ASP A 11 -7.97 -3.77 4.58
N GLN A 12 -6.90 -4.09 5.33
CA GLN A 12 -5.79 -3.17 5.57
C GLN A 12 -5.03 -2.81 4.30
N ALA A 13 -4.80 -3.75 3.38
CA ALA A 13 -4.15 -3.48 2.11
C ALA A 13 -5.00 -2.55 1.23
N VAL A 14 -6.32 -2.78 1.16
CA VAL A 14 -7.26 -1.89 0.47
C VAL A 14 -7.22 -0.49 1.07
N LEU A 15 -7.26 -0.37 2.39
CA LEU A 15 -7.12 0.93 3.07
C LEU A 15 -5.78 1.58 2.77
N ALA A 16 -4.67 0.86 2.82
CA ALA A 16 -3.34 1.42 2.56
C ALA A 16 -3.21 1.93 1.11
N VAL A 17 -3.73 1.20 0.12
CA VAL A 17 -3.71 1.63 -1.28
C VAL A 17 -4.60 2.85 -1.49
N SER A 18 -5.82 2.82 -0.95
CA SER A 18 -6.77 3.92 -1.04
C SER A 18 -6.30 5.18 -0.31
N ASP A 19 -5.69 5.03 0.87
CA ASP A 19 -5.29 6.14 1.72
C ASP A 19 -3.91 6.69 1.32
N VAL A 20 -2.91 5.83 1.09
CA VAL A 20 -1.54 6.32 0.81
C VAL A 20 -1.36 6.70 -0.66
N GLY A 21 -1.77 5.84 -1.59
CA GLY A 21 -1.50 6.04 -3.02
C GLY A 21 -2.31 7.20 -3.60
N LEU A 22 -3.61 7.23 -3.29
CA LEU A 22 -4.51 8.21 -3.88
C LEU A 22 -4.55 9.55 -3.14
N ASN A 23 -4.35 9.62 -1.80
CA ASN A 23 -4.16 10.92 -1.15
C ASN A 23 -2.86 11.59 -1.60
N LYS A 24 -1.81 10.81 -1.87
CA LYS A 24 -0.58 11.35 -2.46
C LYS A 24 -0.84 11.97 -3.83
N ALA A 25 -1.55 11.25 -4.72
CA ALA A 25 -1.94 11.79 -6.02
C ALA A 25 -2.84 13.04 -5.91
N LEU A 26 -3.75 13.06 -4.94
CA LEU A 26 -4.56 14.25 -4.63
C LEU A 26 -3.70 15.43 -4.20
N GLN A 27 -2.75 15.19 -3.29
CA GLN A 27 -1.87 16.23 -2.76
C GLN A 27 -0.96 16.80 -3.86
N GLU A 28 -0.41 15.94 -4.73
CA GLU A 28 0.39 16.35 -5.88
C GLU A 28 -0.42 17.26 -6.82
N ALA A 29 -1.63 16.85 -7.20
CA ALA A 29 -2.51 17.66 -8.05
C ALA A 29 -2.88 19.00 -7.41
N VAL A 30 -3.16 19.03 -6.10
CA VAL A 30 -3.48 20.26 -5.38
C VAL A 30 -2.25 21.18 -5.31
N ASN A 31 -1.06 20.63 -5.08
CA ASN A 31 0.18 21.40 -5.01
C ASN A 31 0.51 22.06 -6.35
N GLU A 32 0.35 21.36 -7.47
CA GLU A 32 0.55 21.94 -8.80
C GLU A 32 -0.39 23.12 -9.06
N ILE A 33 -1.66 22.99 -8.68
CA ILE A 33 -2.65 24.07 -8.81
C ILE A 33 -2.26 25.28 -7.95
N ASP A 34 -1.82 25.03 -6.71
CA ASP A 34 -1.41 26.09 -5.80
C ASP A 34 -0.15 26.81 -6.30
N GLN A 35 0.80 26.10 -6.92
CA GLN A 35 1.96 26.72 -7.59
C GLN A 35 1.53 27.63 -8.76
N HIS A 36 0.55 27.21 -9.56
CA HIS A 36 0.02 28.04 -10.64
C HIS A 36 -0.71 29.28 -10.12
N LEU A 37 -1.42 29.17 -9.00
CA LEU A 37 -2.03 30.32 -8.33
C LEU A 37 -0.96 31.29 -7.81
N GLU A 38 0.09 30.79 -7.18
CA GLU A 38 1.20 31.61 -6.69
C GLU A 38 1.89 32.35 -7.84
N TRP A 39 2.20 31.66 -8.92
CA TRP A 39 2.76 32.24 -10.15
C TRP A 39 1.87 33.33 -10.76
N LEU A 40 0.54 33.20 -10.67
CA LEU A 40 -0.41 34.20 -11.17
C LEU A 40 -0.42 35.47 -10.31
N MET A 41 -0.11 35.34 -9.02
CA MET A 41 -0.16 36.43 -8.04
C MET A 41 1.17 37.20 -7.92
N GLU A 42 2.22 36.75 -8.60
CA GLU A 42 3.51 37.43 -8.63
C GLU A 42 3.40 38.90 -9.10
N PRO A 43 4.08 39.84 -8.42
CA PRO A 43 4.00 41.26 -8.72
C PRO A 43 4.57 41.65 -10.09
N GLU A 44 5.44 40.83 -10.68
CA GLU A 44 6.02 41.01 -12.02
C GLU A 44 5.01 40.74 -13.15
N ARG A 45 3.80 40.27 -12.83
CA ARG A 45 2.76 39.99 -13.85
C ARG A 45 2.19 41.28 -14.41
N ILE A 46 2.23 41.38 -15.74
CA ILE A 46 1.79 42.56 -16.50
C ILE A 46 0.26 42.60 -16.67
N ALA A 47 -0.43 41.50 -16.39
CA ALA A 47 -1.89 41.41 -16.52
C ALA A 47 -2.60 42.33 -15.51
N ASP A 48 -3.66 42.99 -15.99
CA ASP A 48 -4.48 43.88 -15.17
C ASP A 48 -5.22 43.10 -14.05
N PHE A 49 -5.67 43.84 -13.03
CA PHE A 49 -6.33 43.25 -11.86
C PHE A 49 -7.57 42.41 -12.22
N ARG A 50 -8.38 42.84 -13.18
CA ARG A 50 -9.62 42.15 -13.53
C ARG A 50 -9.32 40.82 -14.20
N THR A 51 -8.35 40.79 -15.11
CA THR A 51 -7.89 39.56 -15.76
C THR A 51 -7.30 38.59 -14.75
N ARG A 52 -6.45 39.05 -13.84
CA ARG A 52 -5.85 38.20 -12.80
C ARG A 52 -6.89 37.62 -11.86
N LYS A 53 -7.83 38.45 -11.38
CA LYS A 53 -8.91 38.00 -10.49
C LYS A 53 -9.82 36.97 -11.17
N TYR A 54 -10.15 37.17 -12.45
CA TYR A 54 -10.91 36.19 -13.20
C TYR A 54 -10.18 34.85 -13.30
N ALA A 55 -8.88 34.87 -13.64
CA ALA A 55 -8.07 33.66 -13.72
C ALA A 55 -7.93 32.95 -12.36
N GLU A 56 -7.75 33.70 -11.28
CA GLU A 56 -7.76 33.18 -9.90
C GLU A 56 -9.07 32.43 -9.60
N GLU A 57 -10.22 33.06 -9.89
CA GLU A 57 -11.54 32.43 -9.71
C GLU A 57 -11.71 31.15 -10.54
N GLN A 58 -11.22 31.13 -11.78
CA GLN A 58 -11.27 29.92 -12.63
C GLN A 58 -10.40 28.80 -12.06
N ILE A 59 -9.18 29.11 -11.62
CA ILE A 59 -8.26 28.11 -11.07
C ILE A 59 -8.79 27.57 -9.73
N LEU A 60 -9.35 28.42 -8.88
CA LEU A 60 -10.01 27.99 -7.63
C LEU A 60 -11.22 27.08 -7.90
N CYS A 61 -12.02 27.40 -8.92
CA CYS A 61 -13.12 26.54 -9.36
C CYS A 61 -12.61 25.16 -9.84
N LEU A 62 -11.55 25.16 -10.66
CA LEU A 62 -10.91 23.93 -11.13
C LEU A 62 -10.36 23.09 -9.97
N ARG A 63 -9.70 23.73 -8.99
CA ARG A 63 -9.21 23.08 -7.76
C ARG A 63 -10.33 22.34 -7.05
N LYS A 64 -11.46 23.00 -6.83
CA LYS A 64 -12.63 22.41 -6.17
C LYS A 64 -13.16 21.20 -6.95
N ASN A 65 -13.26 21.31 -8.28
CA ASN A 65 -13.77 20.24 -9.13
C ASN A 65 -12.84 19.01 -9.13
N ILE A 66 -11.53 19.22 -9.20
CA ILE A 66 -10.52 18.15 -9.15
C ILE A 66 -10.56 17.43 -7.80
N ILE A 67 -10.57 18.18 -6.69
CA ILE A 67 -10.69 17.59 -5.34
C ILE A 67 -11.98 16.76 -5.24
N GLY A 68 -13.10 17.28 -5.73
CA GLY A 68 -14.38 16.58 -5.73
C GLY A 68 -14.35 15.28 -6.55
N ALA A 69 -13.78 15.33 -7.75
CA ALA A 69 -13.65 14.18 -8.63
C ALA A 69 -12.76 13.08 -8.02
N ILE A 70 -11.61 13.45 -7.45
CA ILE A 70 -10.70 12.49 -6.82
C ILE A 70 -11.34 11.87 -5.56
N LYS A 71 -12.01 12.66 -4.72
CA LYS A 71 -12.76 12.13 -3.56
C LYS A 71 -13.88 11.15 -3.98
N ASN A 72 -14.57 11.45 -5.09
CA ASN A 72 -15.58 10.55 -5.62
C ASN A 72 -14.96 9.23 -6.13
N LEU A 73 -13.86 9.32 -6.88
CA LEU A 73 -13.11 8.17 -7.37
C LEU A 73 -12.59 7.30 -6.21
N LEU A 74 -12.04 7.93 -5.18
CA LEU A 74 -11.58 7.29 -3.94
C LEU A 74 -12.68 6.46 -3.28
N SER A 75 -13.84 7.09 -3.06
CA SER A 75 -14.98 6.42 -2.42
C SER A 75 -15.46 5.22 -3.24
N ARG A 76 -15.62 5.40 -4.56
CA ARG A 76 -16.10 4.35 -5.46
C ARG A 76 -15.07 3.22 -5.64
N GLY A 77 -13.79 3.56 -5.77
CA GLY A 77 -12.71 2.59 -5.92
C GLY A 77 -12.53 1.75 -4.66
N THR A 78 -12.59 2.37 -3.48
CA THR A 78 -12.49 1.64 -2.21
C THR A 78 -13.70 0.69 -2.05
N GLN A 79 -14.91 1.15 -2.34
CA GLN A 79 -16.10 0.30 -2.32
C GLN A 79 -16.02 -0.88 -3.29
N PHE A 80 -15.42 -0.68 -4.47
CA PHE A 80 -15.26 -1.73 -5.46
C PHE A 80 -14.46 -2.93 -4.93
N PHE A 81 -13.38 -2.68 -4.18
CA PHE A 81 -12.57 -3.76 -3.59
C PHE A 81 -13.27 -4.53 -2.46
N TYR A 82 -14.36 -4.00 -1.91
CA TYR A 82 -15.19 -4.66 -0.91
C TYR A 82 -16.38 -5.44 -1.49
N ILE A 83 -16.63 -5.34 -2.80
CA ILE A 83 -17.63 -6.17 -3.46
C ILE A 83 -17.24 -7.65 -3.24
N PRO A 84 -18.14 -8.50 -2.69
CA PRO A 84 -17.80 -9.87 -2.29
C PRO A 84 -17.14 -10.70 -3.39
N GLU A 85 -17.63 -10.56 -4.62
CA GLU A 85 -17.12 -11.26 -5.79
C GLU A 85 -15.70 -10.81 -6.17
N VAL A 86 -15.45 -9.49 -6.11
CA VAL A 86 -14.14 -8.90 -6.38
C VAL A 86 -13.15 -9.29 -5.30
N LYS A 87 -13.53 -9.14 -4.02
CA LYS A 87 -12.70 -9.50 -2.87
C LYS A 87 -12.31 -10.97 -2.92
N LYS A 88 -13.28 -11.86 -3.17
CA LYS A 88 -13.04 -13.29 -3.29
C LYS A 88 -12.07 -13.61 -4.43
N ALA A 89 -12.30 -13.07 -5.62
CA ALA A 89 -11.42 -13.29 -6.77
C ALA A 89 -10.00 -12.78 -6.52
N ALA A 90 -9.85 -11.60 -5.93
CA ALA A 90 -8.55 -11.04 -5.58
C ALA A 90 -7.82 -11.91 -4.54
N MET A 91 -8.52 -12.40 -3.53
CA MET A 91 -7.94 -13.29 -2.52
C MET A 91 -7.52 -14.64 -3.10
N GLU A 92 -8.31 -15.21 -4.03
CA GLU A 92 -7.95 -16.44 -4.75
C GLU A 92 -6.71 -16.24 -5.62
N GLN A 93 -6.63 -15.12 -6.34
CA GLN A 93 -5.47 -14.75 -7.15
C GLN A 93 -4.21 -14.61 -6.28
N ILE A 94 -4.29 -13.86 -5.17
CA ILE A 94 -3.18 -13.71 -4.21
C ILE A 94 -2.71 -15.06 -3.69
N LYS A 95 -3.64 -15.98 -3.41
CA LYS A 95 -3.34 -17.32 -2.93
C LYS A 95 -2.55 -18.12 -3.96
N GLU A 96 -2.99 -18.14 -5.23
CA GLU A 96 -2.28 -18.88 -6.28
C GLU A 96 -0.92 -18.26 -6.61
N ASP A 97 -0.82 -16.93 -6.66
CA ASP A 97 0.44 -16.22 -6.91
C ASP A 97 1.46 -16.45 -5.79
N SER A 98 0.99 -16.57 -4.54
CA SER A 98 1.83 -16.82 -3.38
C SER A 98 2.23 -18.28 -3.22
N ARG A 99 1.52 -19.21 -3.86
CA ARG A 99 1.71 -20.66 -3.74
C ARG A 99 3.14 -21.14 -4.01
N PRO A 100 3.82 -20.76 -5.12
CA PRO A 100 5.19 -21.21 -5.38
C PRO A 100 6.17 -20.71 -4.31
N SER A 101 6.03 -19.47 -3.85
CA SER A 101 6.87 -18.88 -2.79
C SER A 101 6.71 -19.62 -1.45
N VAL A 102 5.47 -19.97 -1.09
CA VAL A 102 5.19 -20.76 0.11
C VAL A 102 5.79 -22.16 0.00
N LEU A 103 5.61 -22.84 -1.14
CA LEU A 103 6.18 -24.18 -1.38
C LEU A 103 7.71 -24.18 -1.27
N GLN A 104 8.37 -23.19 -1.87
CA GLN A 104 9.81 -23.03 -1.79
C GLN A 104 10.29 -22.87 -0.34
N LYS A 105 9.61 -22.01 0.44
CA LYS A 105 9.94 -21.82 1.87
C LYS A 105 9.72 -23.09 2.68
N LEU A 106 8.66 -23.85 2.41
CA LEU A 106 8.41 -25.13 3.07
C LEU A 106 9.50 -26.16 2.78
N GLN A 107 9.93 -26.26 1.52
CA GLN A 107 11.01 -27.16 1.13
C GLN A 107 12.32 -26.78 1.83
N GLN A 108 12.70 -25.50 1.79
CA GLN A 108 13.90 -25.00 2.48
C GLN A 108 13.88 -25.33 3.97
N ARG A 109 12.72 -25.16 4.63
CA ARG A 109 12.55 -25.51 6.05
C ARG A 109 12.70 -26.99 6.32
N GLN A 110 12.18 -27.84 5.43
CA GLN A 110 12.32 -29.29 5.57
C GLN A 110 13.79 -29.72 5.47
N GLU A 111 14.55 -29.12 4.56
CA GLU A 111 15.99 -29.36 4.41
C GLU A 111 16.77 -28.88 5.66
N GLU A 112 16.43 -27.70 6.21
CA GLU A 112 17.01 -27.19 7.46
C GLU A 112 16.76 -28.15 8.65
N ILE A 113 15.54 -28.69 8.77
CA ILE A 113 15.19 -29.64 9.82
C ILE A 113 15.99 -30.94 9.65
N ALA A 114 16.02 -31.50 8.43
CA ALA A 114 16.75 -32.73 8.15
C ALA A 114 18.25 -32.61 8.46
N GLN A 115 18.88 -31.47 8.14
CA GLN A 115 20.28 -31.23 8.49
C GLN A 115 20.49 -31.13 10.01
N ARG A 116 19.61 -30.43 10.74
CA ARG A 116 19.68 -30.34 12.21
C ARG A 116 19.58 -31.71 12.85
N GLU A 117 18.65 -32.54 12.40
CA GLU A 117 18.45 -33.90 12.89
C GLU A 117 19.69 -34.78 12.65
N GLN A 118 20.32 -34.68 11.47
CA GLN A 118 21.56 -35.40 11.17
C GLN A 118 22.73 -34.98 12.06
N THR A 119 22.85 -33.68 12.35
CA THR A 119 23.94 -33.15 13.21
C THR A 119 23.74 -33.40 14.71
N CYS A 120 22.54 -33.78 15.16
CA CYS A 120 22.21 -34.00 16.58
C CYS A 120 22.52 -35.43 17.10
N THR A 121 23.16 -36.29 16.32
CA THR A 121 23.32 -37.73 16.65
C THR A 121 24.53 -38.11 17.52
N LYS A 122 25.16 -37.19 18.26
CA LYS A 122 26.19 -37.57 19.24
C LYS A 122 25.79 -37.15 20.66
N PRO A 123 25.45 -38.09 21.57
CA PRO A 123 25.51 -37.76 22.99
C PRO A 123 26.97 -37.47 23.32
N LYS A 124 27.25 -36.25 23.82
CA LYS A 124 28.51 -35.96 24.49
C LYS A 124 28.60 -36.91 25.69
N LYS A 125 29.32 -38.03 25.54
CA LYS A 125 29.73 -38.88 26.65
C LYS A 125 30.56 -38.00 27.58
N HIS A 126 29.95 -37.49 28.64
CA HIS A 126 30.68 -36.88 29.73
C HIS A 126 31.35 -38.02 30.48
N SER A 127 32.56 -38.41 30.07
CA SER A 127 33.41 -39.30 30.86
C SER A 127 33.83 -38.53 32.10
N HIS A 128 33.09 -38.69 33.19
CA HIS A 128 33.56 -38.29 34.51
C HIS A 128 34.55 -39.38 34.95
N GLY A 129 35.84 -39.12 34.73
CA GLY A 129 36.90 -39.90 35.33
C GLY A 129 36.80 -39.72 36.84
N ILE A 130 36.55 -40.81 37.56
CA ILE A 130 36.80 -40.90 38.99
C ILE A 130 38.32 -41.05 39.11
N GLU A 131 39.00 -39.98 39.51
CA GLU A 131 40.35 -40.09 40.07
C GLU A 131 40.22 -40.39 41.57
N LEU A 132 40.88 -41.46 41.99
CA LEU A 132 41.04 -41.97 43.36
C LEU A 132 42.00 -41.11 44.17
#